data_AF-A0A2Z6RVG8-F1
#
_entry.id   AF-A0A2Z6RVG8-F1
#
_cell.length_a   1.000
_cell.length_b   1.000
_cell.length_c   1.000
_cell.angle_alpha   90.00
_cell.angle_beta   90.00
_cell.angle_gamma   90.00
#
_symmetry.space_group_name_H-M   'P 1'
#
loop_
_entity.id
_entity.type
_entity.pdbx_description
1 polymer ?
#
loop_
_entity_poly.entity_id
_entity_poly.type
_entity_poly.pdbx_seq_one_letter_code
_entity_poly.pdbx_strand_id
1 'polypeptide(L)'
;MNLDFRSYPVRLTSSPEKGRYFLAKSNIKVGEVVLKCSPLATAPFDNHKKRYCYTCNLYNSSAYSYHCVSCDQAYFCSLECYKNDSNVLTKHELICNISRKIATWSADKHMKSVVRLLVQILLEYLWEKKYNDNEPKNDTLRNYFKDFLLLKSHYLDWSINLKQDWMRHKNFLLSIFKSSNLIQENIEFDEFLHMVSRIESNGFGMYYQSKGREILFGRAIYPFASFFNHSCDANCDALQPNYRGENDQVESVQTEINSSTLIKKKETFRKVEFIALHNINEGEELTISYIADTHSPLQWEKI
;
A
#
# COMPACT_ATOMS: atom_id res chain seq x y z
N MET A 1 -18.37 19.11 -0.89
CA MET A 1 -19.19 17.88 -0.98
C MET A 1 -18.88 17.07 0.26
N ASN A 2 -19.88 16.73 1.07
CA ASN A 2 -19.68 15.93 2.28
C ASN A 2 -20.10 14.48 2.00
N LEU A 3 -19.23 13.52 2.31
CA LEU A 3 -19.51 12.09 2.14
C LEU A 3 -19.21 11.34 3.44
N ASP A 4 -20.25 10.71 4.00
CA ASP A 4 -20.15 9.94 5.23
C ASP A 4 -19.90 8.46 4.94
N PHE A 5 -18.92 7.88 5.63
CA PHE A 5 -18.61 6.45 5.52
C PHE A 5 -19.45 5.70 6.55
N ARG A 6 -20.43 4.90 6.10
CA ARG A 6 -21.45 4.33 6.99
C ARG A 6 -20.87 3.50 8.14
N SER A 7 -19.82 2.73 7.89
CA SER A 7 -19.18 1.85 8.87
C SER A 7 -18.13 2.52 9.76
N TYR A 8 -17.86 3.83 9.58
CA TYR A 8 -16.78 4.52 10.25
C TYR A 8 -17.22 5.90 10.79
N PRO A 9 -16.61 6.41 11.87
CA PRO A 9 -16.91 7.74 12.40
C PRO A 9 -16.26 8.87 11.58
N VAL A 10 -16.14 8.72 10.25
CA VAL A 10 -15.47 9.69 9.38
C VAL A 10 -16.41 10.30 8.33
N ARG A 11 -16.18 11.58 8.05
CA ARG A 11 -16.82 12.38 7.00
C ARG A 11 -15.76 12.99 6.11
N LEU A 12 -15.78 12.69 4.82
CA LEU A 12 -14.94 13.36 3.83
C LEU A 12 -15.53 14.72 3.49
N THR A 13 -14.71 15.77 3.53
CA THR A 13 -15.04 17.13 3.13
C THR A 13 -13.92 17.73 2.26
N SER A 14 -14.06 19.00 1.87
CA SER A 14 -13.03 19.74 1.14
C SER A 14 -13.04 21.24 1.42
N SER A 15 -11.87 21.89 1.43
CA SER A 15 -11.72 23.35 1.42
C SER A 15 -10.65 23.79 0.40
N PRO A 16 -10.63 25.07 0.00
CA PRO A 16 -9.60 25.61 -0.89
C PRO A 16 -8.18 25.47 -0.34
N GLU A 17 -8.00 25.60 0.97
CA GLU A 17 -6.68 25.64 1.64
C GLU A 17 -6.15 24.23 1.93
N LYS A 18 -7.02 23.32 2.35
CA LYS A 18 -6.65 21.97 2.82
C LYS A 18 -6.90 20.87 1.78
N GLY A 19 -7.49 21.22 0.64
CA GLY A 19 -7.95 20.21 -0.32
C GLY A 19 -9.03 19.33 0.29
N ARG A 20 -8.93 18.01 0.15
CA ARG A 20 -9.88 17.04 0.73
C ARG A 20 -9.33 16.46 2.02
N TYR A 21 -10.18 16.35 3.03
CA TYR A 21 -9.77 15.87 4.35
C TYR A 21 -10.92 15.22 5.10
N PHE A 22 -10.58 14.46 6.14
CA PHE A 22 -11.56 13.83 7.03
C PHE A 22 -11.89 14.71 8.24
N LEU A 23 -13.18 14.73 8.58
CA LEU A 23 -13.71 15.20 9.85
C LEU A 23 -14.29 14.03 10.64
N ALA A 24 -14.28 14.15 11.97
CA ALA A 24 -15.04 13.29 12.85
C ALA A 24 -16.54 13.47 12.60
N LYS A 25 -17.25 12.39 12.27
CA LYS A 25 -18.71 12.37 12.04
C LYS A 25 -19.50 12.35 13.34
N SER A 26 -18.85 11.94 14.43
CA SER A 26 -19.37 11.83 15.79
C SER A 26 -18.20 11.94 16.76
N ASN A 27 -18.46 12.06 18.06
CA ASN A 27 -17.39 11.94 19.07
C ASN A 27 -16.71 10.56 18.96
N ILE A 28 -15.38 10.54 19.04
CA ILE A 28 -14.54 9.34 18.95
C ILE A 28 -13.74 9.23 20.24
N LYS A 29 -13.74 8.06 20.87
CA LYS A 29 -12.97 7.83 22.10
C LYS A 29 -11.51 7.50 21.80
N VAL A 30 -10.62 7.81 22.74
CA VAL A 30 -9.23 7.34 22.69
C VAL A 30 -9.18 5.82 22.47
N GLY A 31 -8.30 5.38 21.56
CA GLY A 31 -8.13 3.98 21.15
C GLY A 31 -9.20 3.43 20.20
N GLU A 32 -10.25 4.19 19.89
CA GLU A 32 -11.29 3.76 18.95
C GLU A 32 -10.78 3.75 17.51
N VAL A 33 -11.30 2.80 16.72
CA VAL A 33 -10.99 2.66 15.30
C VAL A 33 -11.70 3.75 14.50
N VAL A 34 -10.91 4.61 13.89
CA VAL A 34 -11.36 5.70 13.02
C VAL A 34 -11.62 5.18 11.60
N LEU A 35 -10.70 4.38 11.06
CA LEU A 35 -10.80 3.86 9.68
C LEU A 35 -10.01 2.56 9.52
N LYS A 36 -10.53 1.60 8.77
CA LYS A 36 -9.75 0.46 8.26
C LYS A 36 -9.85 0.41 6.75
N CYS A 37 -8.70 0.28 6.07
CA CYS A 37 -8.70 0.10 4.63
C CYS A 37 -7.63 -0.90 4.16
N SER A 38 -7.97 -1.61 3.09
CA SER A 38 -7.04 -2.48 2.36
C SER A 38 -6.20 -1.63 1.40
N PRO A 39 -4.96 -2.02 1.09
CA PRO A 39 -4.16 -1.30 0.10
C PRO A 39 -4.84 -1.40 -1.26
N LEU A 40 -4.77 -0.32 -2.05
CA LEU A 40 -5.00 -0.45 -3.49
C LEU A 40 -3.91 -1.32 -4.10
N ALA A 41 -2.65 -1.03 -3.75
CA ALA A 41 -1.52 -1.79 -4.24
C ALA A 41 -0.37 -1.75 -3.22
N THR A 42 0.50 -2.75 -3.32
CA THR A 42 1.72 -2.90 -2.51
C THR A 42 2.88 -3.32 -3.40
N ALA A 43 4.09 -2.91 -3.07
CA ALA A 43 5.30 -3.35 -3.77
C ALA A 43 6.50 -3.39 -2.81
N PRO A 44 7.18 -4.55 -2.67
CA PRO A 44 8.40 -4.65 -1.89
C PRO A 44 9.57 -3.98 -2.61
N PHE A 45 10.56 -3.53 -1.85
CA PHE A 45 11.86 -3.13 -2.39
C PHE A 45 12.66 -4.35 -2.89
N ASP A 46 13.63 -4.10 -3.77
CA ASP A 46 14.40 -5.14 -4.45
C ASP A 46 15.11 -6.11 -3.50
N ASN A 47 15.68 -5.58 -2.42
CA ASN A 47 16.37 -6.33 -1.38
C ASN A 47 15.39 -7.04 -0.41
N HIS A 48 14.09 -6.85 -0.57
CA HIS A 48 13.03 -7.43 0.25
C HIS A 48 12.08 -8.35 -0.53
N LYS A 49 12.09 -8.33 -1.87
CA LYS A 49 11.17 -9.13 -2.69
C LYS A 49 11.17 -10.62 -2.39
N LYS A 50 12.34 -11.20 -2.08
CA LYS A 50 12.46 -12.64 -1.75
C LYS A 50 11.75 -13.01 -0.45
N ARG A 51 11.47 -12.02 0.40
CA ARG A 51 10.88 -12.14 1.74
C ARG A 51 9.42 -11.72 1.77
N TYR A 52 8.84 -11.40 0.61
CA TYR A 52 7.50 -10.86 0.47
C TYR A 52 6.64 -11.77 -0.40
N CYS A 53 5.50 -12.20 0.12
CA CYS A 53 4.60 -13.08 -0.62
C CYS A 53 3.76 -12.24 -1.57
N TYR A 54 3.85 -12.53 -2.86
CA TYR A 54 3.11 -11.85 -3.92
C TYR A 54 1.59 -12.04 -3.83
N THR A 55 1.14 -13.16 -3.25
CA THR A 55 -0.29 -13.51 -3.15
C THR A 55 -0.95 -12.91 -1.92
N CYS A 56 -0.38 -13.15 -0.74
CA CYS A 56 -1.01 -12.73 0.51
C CYS A 56 -0.40 -11.48 1.12
N ASN A 57 0.71 -10.96 0.59
CA ASN A 57 1.46 -9.82 1.12
C ASN A 57 2.15 -10.06 2.49
N LEU A 58 2.33 -11.33 2.87
CA LEU A 58 3.08 -11.69 4.08
C LEU A 58 4.56 -11.41 3.89
N TYR A 59 5.15 -10.66 4.81
CA TYR A 59 6.59 -10.48 4.91
C TYR A 59 7.19 -11.44 5.95
N ASN A 60 8.37 -11.98 5.68
CA ASN A 60 9.11 -12.85 6.60
C ASN A 60 10.55 -12.37 6.79
N SER A 61 11.17 -12.73 7.90
CA SER A 61 12.59 -12.49 8.16
C SER A 61 13.48 -13.20 7.13
N SER A 62 13.08 -14.42 6.73
CA SER A 62 13.79 -15.32 5.82
C SER A 62 13.20 -15.32 4.40
N ALA A 63 14.07 -15.59 3.41
CA ALA A 63 13.64 -15.68 2.02
C ALA A 63 12.72 -16.88 1.78
N TYR A 64 11.72 -16.69 0.93
CA TYR A 64 10.86 -17.74 0.43
C TYR A 64 11.53 -18.52 -0.71
N SER A 65 11.19 -19.80 -0.82
CA SER A 65 11.72 -20.72 -1.83
C SER A 65 10.89 -20.73 -3.12
N TYR A 66 9.57 -20.57 -3.02
CA TYR A 66 8.69 -20.54 -4.18
C TYR A 66 8.74 -19.18 -4.87
N HIS A 67 8.97 -19.18 -6.17
CA HIS A 67 9.09 -17.96 -6.96
C HIS A 67 8.77 -18.22 -8.43
N CYS A 68 8.45 -17.15 -9.16
CA CYS A 68 8.30 -17.21 -10.60
C CYS A 68 9.67 -17.29 -11.27
N VAL A 69 10.00 -18.45 -11.84
CA VAL A 69 11.26 -18.69 -12.55
C VAL A 69 11.46 -17.80 -13.79
N SER A 70 10.37 -17.34 -14.39
CA SER A 70 10.42 -16.54 -15.63
C SER A 70 10.89 -15.11 -15.40
N CYS A 71 10.52 -14.49 -14.28
CA CYS A 71 10.90 -13.10 -13.97
C CYS A 71 11.83 -12.96 -12.76
N ASP A 72 11.85 -13.94 -11.85
CA ASP A 72 12.53 -13.87 -10.54
C ASP A 72 12.12 -12.63 -9.71
N GLN A 73 10.90 -12.11 -9.91
CA GLN A 73 10.38 -10.92 -9.22
C GLN A 73 9.19 -11.18 -8.30
N ALA A 74 8.52 -12.33 -8.44
CA ALA A 74 7.38 -12.73 -7.58
C ALA A 74 7.75 -13.95 -6.76
N TYR A 75 7.62 -13.84 -5.43
CA TYR A 75 7.96 -14.87 -4.44
C TYR A 75 6.72 -15.22 -3.61
N PHE A 76 6.64 -16.43 -3.06
CA PHE A 76 5.44 -16.96 -2.43
C PHE A 76 5.77 -17.71 -1.14
N CYS A 77 5.00 -17.47 -0.08
CA CYS A 77 5.29 -18.07 1.22
C CYS A 77 4.97 -19.58 1.31
N SER A 78 4.17 -20.11 0.38
CA SER A 78 3.76 -21.51 0.37
C SER A 78 3.39 -21.97 -1.05
N LEU A 79 3.32 -23.29 -1.24
CA LEU A 79 2.80 -23.88 -2.46
C LEU A 79 1.37 -23.44 -2.77
N GLU A 80 0.53 -23.26 -1.74
CA GLU A 80 -0.83 -22.73 -1.84
C GLU A 80 -0.84 -21.35 -2.49
N CYS A 81 -0.04 -20.42 -1.97
CA CYS A 81 0.09 -19.08 -2.54
C CYS A 81 0.69 -19.10 -3.96
N TYR A 82 1.53 -20.09 -4.27
CA TYR A 82 2.16 -20.22 -5.58
C TYR A 82 1.27 -20.85 -6.65
N LYS A 83 0.44 -21.86 -6.32
CA LYS A 83 -0.30 -22.65 -7.31
C LYS A 83 -1.82 -22.57 -7.24
N ASN A 84 -2.40 -22.27 -6.07
CA ASN A 84 -3.83 -22.46 -5.85
C ASN A 84 -4.65 -21.17 -5.99
N ASP A 85 -4.00 -20.04 -6.29
CA ASP A 85 -4.66 -18.78 -6.59
C ASP A 85 -4.59 -18.45 -8.08
N SER A 86 -5.53 -19.01 -8.86
CA SER A 86 -5.62 -18.79 -10.30
C SER A 86 -5.68 -17.30 -10.66
N ASN A 87 -6.40 -16.49 -9.88
CA ASN A 87 -6.52 -15.05 -10.10
C ASN A 87 -5.17 -14.34 -9.94
N VAL A 88 -4.39 -14.68 -8.90
CA VAL A 88 -3.08 -14.06 -8.67
C VAL A 88 -2.07 -14.48 -9.73
N LEU A 89 -2.10 -15.75 -10.17
CA LEU A 89 -1.26 -16.21 -11.27
C LEU A 89 -1.60 -15.50 -12.59
N THR A 90 -2.88 -15.42 -12.96
CA THR A 90 -3.31 -14.69 -14.16
C THR A 90 -2.95 -13.21 -14.08
N LYS A 91 -3.12 -12.57 -12.90
CA LYS A 91 -2.65 -11.21 -12.65
C LYS A 91 -1.13 -11.08 -12.86
N HIS A 92 -0.34 -12.02 -12.32
CA HIS A 92 1.10 -12.01 -12.46
C HIS A 92 1.55 -12.19 -13.93
N GLU A 93 0.90 -13.06 -14.70
CA GLU A 93 1.23 -13.30 -16.11
C GLU A 93 1.19 -11.99 -16.92
N LEU A 94 0.20 -11.13 -16.68
CA LEU A 94 0.07 -9.83 -17.33
C LEU A 94 1.27 -8.91 -17.08
N ILE A 95 1.93 -9.03 -15.92
CA ILE A 95 3.02 -8.14 -15.51
C ILE A 95 4.38 -8.83 -15.38
N CYS A 96 4.47 -10.13 -15.66
CA CYS A 96 5.68 -10.94 -15.49
C CYS A 96 6.85 -10.38 -16.31
N ASN A 97 6.61 -10.09 -17.59
CA ASN A 97 7.63 -9.55 -18.50
C ASN A 97 8.09 -8.14 -18.09
N ILE A 98 7.16 -7.21 -17.81
CA ILE A 98 7.51 -5.86 -17.40
C ILE A 98 8.25 -5.85 -16.06
N SER A 99 7.89 -6.72 -15.12
CA SER A 99 8.58 -6.87 -13.84
C SER A 99 10.05 -7.26 -14.03
N ARG A 100 10.33 -8.20 -14.95
CA ARG A 100 11.70 -8.57 -15.34
C ARG A 100 12.45 -7.40 -15.96
N LYS A 101 11.83 -6.67 -16.90
CA LYS A 101 12.45 -5.49 -17.53
C LYS A 101 12.77 -4.38 -16.53
N ILE A 102 11.90 -4.13 -15.55
CA ILE A 102 12.14 -3.16 -14.47
C ILE A 102 13.32 -3.58 -13.58
N ALA A 103 13.49 -4.87 -13.32
CA ALA A 103 14.60 -5.36 -12.51
C ALA A 103 15.96 -5.02 -13.14
N THR A 104 16.08 -5.18 -14.47
CA THR A 104 17.30 -4.89 -15.24
C THR A 104 17.42 -3.44 -15.70
N TRP A 105 16.40 -2.61 -15.48
CA TRP A 105 16.42 -1.19 -15.85
C TRP A 105 17.57 -0.46 -15.15
N SER A 106 18.36 0.34 -15.88
CA SER A 106 19.40 1.19 -15.29
C SER A 106 18.82 2.49 -14.75
N ALA A 107 18.23 2.43 -13.56
CA ALA A 107 17.78 3.56 -12.75
C ALA A 107 18.07 3.29 -11.27
N ASP A 108 18.01 4.34 -10.45
CA ASP A 108 18.20 4.18 -9.01
C ASP A 108 17.08 3.36 -8.36
N LYS A 109 17.35 2.90 -7.13
CA LYS A 109 16.44 2.01 -6.38
C LYS A 109 15.10 2.68 -6.09
N HIS A 110 15.08 4.00 -5.91
CA HIS A 110 13.89 4.76 -5.57
C HIS A 110 12.94 4.84 -6.77
N MET A 111 13.42 5.25 -7.95
CA MET A 111 12.61 5.25 -9.18
C MET A 111 12.04 3.86 -9.48
N LYS A 112 12.87 2.81 -9.37
CA LYS A 112 12.42 1.42 -9.54
C LYS A 112 11.28 1.06 -8.58
N SER A 113 11.39 1.45 -7.31
CA SER A 113 10.36 1.14 -6.31
C SER A 113 9.00 1.77 -6.66
N VAL A 114 9.02 2.99 -7.19
CA VAL A 114 7.82 3.75 -7.54
C VAL A 114 7.18 3.19 -8.80
N VAL A 115 7.99 2.89 -9.82
CA VAL A 115 7.51 2.27 -11.07
C VAL A 115 6.94 0.87 -10.80
N ARG A 116 7.53 0.08 -9.89
CA ARG A 116 6.97 -1.21 -9.47
C ARG A 116 5.59 -1.07 -8.83
N LEU A 117 5.42 -0.09 -7.94
CA LEU A 117 4.13 0.16 -7.33
C LEU A 117 3.10 0.63 -8.37
N LEU A 118 3.51 1.46 -9.33
CA LEU A 118 2.65 1.87 -10.43
C LEU A 118 2.17 0.68 -11.28
N VAL A 119 3.04 -0.29 -11.57
CA VAL A 119 2.64 -1.52 -12.27
C VAL A 119 1.54 -2.27 -11.50
N GLN A 120 1.66 -2.37 -10.18
CA GLN A 120 0.64 -3.03 -9.34
C GLN A 120 -0.68 -2.26 -9.33
N ILE A 121 -0.64 -0.92 -9.26
CA ILE A 121 -1.84 -0.07 -9.33
C ILE A 121 -2.56 -0.24 -10.68
N LEU A 122 -1.82 -0.24 -11.79
CA LEU A 122 -2.40 -0.41 -13.12
C LEU A 122 -2.91 -1.84 -13.35
N LEU A 123 -2.29 -2.84 -12.72
CA LEU A 123 -2.80 -4.21 -12.73
C LEU A 123 -4.16 -4.31 -12.02
N GLU A 124 -4.34 -3.64 -10.88
CA GLU A 124 -5.64 -3.58 -10.21
C GLU A 124 -6.69 -2.88 -11.09
N TYR A 125 -6.33 -1.79 -11.78
CA TYR A 125 -7.22 -1.14 -12.74
C TYR A 125 -7.71 -2.08 -13.86
N LEU A 126 -6.79 -2.83 -14.48
CA LEU A 126 -7.15 -3.80 -15.52
C LEU A 126 -8.08 -4.88 -14.97
N TRP A 127 -7.84 -5.30 -13.73
CA TRP A 127 -8.64 -6.33 -13.08
C TRP A 127 -10.05 -5.84 -12.72
N GLU A 128 -10.16 -4.64 -12.15
CA GLU A 128 -11.43 -3.94 -11.85
C GLU A 128 -12.30 -3.79 -13.12
N LYS A 129 -11.68 -3.51 -14.27
CA LYS A 129 -12.40 -3.42 -15.54
C LYS A 129 -12.96 -4.74 -16.04
N LYS A 130 -12.22 -5.83 -15.81
CA LYS A 130 -12.56 -7.16 -16.32
C LYS A 130 -13.63 -7.84 -15.45
N TYR A 131 -13.63 -7.55 -14.16
CA TYR A 131 -14.54 -8.15 -13.19
C TYR A 131 -15.34 -7.04 -12.50
N ASN A 132 -16.64 -6.94 -12.81
CA ASN A 132 -17.57 -6.16 -12.00
C ASN A 132 -17.58 -6.77 -10.59
N ASP A 133 -16.97 -6.07 -9.63
CA ASP A 133 -16.93 -6.49 -8.23
C ASP A 133 -18.36 -6.54 -7.67
N ASN A 134 -18.93 -7.75 -7.62
CA ASN A 134 -20.04 -8.09 -6.73
C ASN A 134 -19.50 -8.62 -5.40
N GLU A 135 -18.40 -8.05 -4.88
CA GLU A 135 -17.81 -8.54 -3.63
C GLU A 135 -18.68 -8.17 -2.41
N PRO A 136 -18.77 -9.08 -1.42
CA PRO A 136 -19.54 -8.87 -0.22
C PRO A 136 -19.02 -7.67 0.58
N LYS A 137 -19.94 -6.95 1.22
CA LYS A 137 -19.67 -5.83 2.13
C LYS A 137 -18.90 -6.32 3.35
N ASN A 138 -17.58 -6.37 3.25
CA ASN A 138 -16.72 -6.47 4.43
C ASN A 138 -16.62 -5.09 5.09
N ASP A 139 -16.35 -5.04 6.39
CA ASP A 139 -16.25 -3.75 7.10
C ASP A 139 -15.06 -2.91 6.60
N THR A 140 -14.01 -3.55 6.08
CA THR A 140 -12.81 -2.85 5.57
C THR A 140 -13.10 -2.13 4.25
N LEU A 141 -12.75 -0.84 4.17
CA LEU A 141 -12.86 -0.09 2.93
C LEU A 141 -11.87 -0.61 1.88
N ARG A 142 -12.39 -0.85 0.68
CA ARG A 142 -11.61 -1.21 -0.50
C ARG A 142 -11.35 0.02 -1.34
N ASN A 143 -10.07 0.29 -1.59
CA ASN A 143 -9.63 1.35 -2.50
C ASN A 143 -9.71 0.87 -3.96
N TYR A 144 -10.08 1.78 -4.87
CA TYR A 144 -10.15 1.51 -6.31
C TYR A 144 -9.21 2.42 -7.11
N PHE A 145 -8.95 2.07 -8.36
CA PHE A 145 -8.11 2.89 -9.24
C PHE A 145 -8.65 4.32 -9.44
N LYS A 146 -9.97 4.49 -9.49
CA LYS A 146 -10.58 5.82 -9.58
C LYS A 146 -10.21 6.72 -8.39
N ASP A 147 -10.04 6.14 -7.20
CA ASP A 147 -9.67 6.87 -5.99
C ASP A 147 -8.19 7.30 -6.07
N PHE A 148 -7.33 6.45 -6.65
CA PHE A 148 -5.94 6.80 -6.96
C PHE A 148 -5.84 8.00 -7.89
N LEU A 149 -6.66 8.08 -8.95
CA LEU A 149 -6.63 9.22 -9.87
C LEU A 149 -6.97 10.55 -9.20
N LEU A 150 -7.74 10.51 -8.11
CA LEU A 150 -8.06 11.70 -7.34
C LEU A 150 -6.90 12.14 -6.45
N LEU A 151 -5.90 11.30 -6.15
CA LEU A 151 -4.79 11.67 -5.28
C LEU A 151 -4.07 12.93 -5.74
N LYS A 152 -3.56 13.69 -4.78
CA LYS A 152 -2.84 14.93 -5.06
C LYS A 152 -1.53 14.58 -5.79
N SER A 153 -1.36 15.20 -6.95
CA SER A 153 -0.09 15.23 -7.66
C SER A 153 0.55 16.61 -7.48
N HIS A 154 1.84 16.59 -7.18
CA HIS A 154 2.71 17.75 -7.13
C HIS A 154 3.68 17.82 -8.32
N TYR A 155 3.37 17.11 -9.42
CA TYR A 155 4.24 17.07 -10.60
C TYR A 155 4.54 18.46 -11.15
N LEU A 156 3.55 19.38 -11.15
CA LEU A 156 3.76 20.75 -11.60
C LEU A 156 4.79 21.49 -10.75
N ASP A 157 4.82 21.20 -9.45
CA ASP A 157 5.72 21.80 -8.45
C ASP A 157 7.12 21.15 -8.44
N TRP A 158 7.34 20.08 -9.21
CA TRP A 158 8.65 19.43 -9.27
C TRP A 158 9.73 20.34 -9.86
N SER A 159 10.94 20.25 -9.30
CA SER A 159 12.11 20.94 -9.82
C SER A 159 12.43 20.48 -11.25
N ILE A 160 13.05 21.38 -12.02
CA ILE A 160 13.47 21.10 -13.40
C ILE A 160 14.40 19.88 -13.43
N ASN A 161 15.34 19.77 -12.50
CA ASN A 161 16.27 18.65 -12.41
C ASN A 161 15.53 17.33 -12.21
N LEU A 162 14.56 17.28 -11.29
CA LEU A 162 13.76 16.07 -11.06
C LEU A 162 12.97 15.68 -12.31
N LYS A 163 12.34 16.65 -13.00
CA LYS A 163 11.64 16.40 -14.27
C LYS A 163 12.59 15.86 -15.34
N GLN A 164 13.77 16.46 -15.49
CA GLN A 164 14.81 16.02 -16.43
C GLN A 164 15.30 14.60 -16.11
N ASP A 165 15.47 14.28 -14.82
CA ASP A 165 15.89 12.95 -14.38
C ASP A 165 14.93 11.86 -14.86
N TRP A 166 13.62 12.07 -14.68
CA TRP A 166 12.58 11.17 -15.20
C TRP A 166 12.51 11.15 -16.73
N MET A 167 12.68 12.31 -17.38
CA MET A 167 12.64 12.42 -18.85
C MET A 167 13.70 11.58 -19.55
N ARG A 168 14.89 11.39 -18.93
CA ARG A 168 15.93 10.50 -19.47
C ARG A 168 15.46 9.05 -19.66
N HIS A 169 14.42 8.64 -18.94
CA HIS A 169 13.87 7.29 -19.00
C HIS A 169 12.58 7.17 -19.81
N LYS A 170 12.09 8.26 -20.42
CA LYS A 170 10.82 8.32 -21.16
C LYS A 170 10.66 7.18 -22.17
N ASN A 171 11.62 7.01 -23.07
CA ASN A 171 11.52 6.02 -24.15
C ASN A 171 11.46 4.59 -23.62
N PHE A 172 12.28 4.27 -22.61
CA PHE A 172 12.28 2.96 -21.99
C PHE A 172 10.95 2.69 -21.28
N LEU A 173 10.50 3.61 -20.43
CA LEU A 173 9.27 3.45 -19.65
C LEU A 173 8.05 3.34 -20.58
N LEU A 174 7.88 4.25 -21.54
CA LEU A 174 6.78 4.16 -22.49
C LEU A 174 6.81 2.85 -23.29
N SER A 175 7.98 2.38 -23.72
CA SER A 175 8.12 1.11 -24.44
C SER A 175 7.65 -0.08 -23.61
N ILE A 176 8.09 -0.20 -22.35
CA ILE A 176 7.73 -1.36 -21.51
C ILE A 176 6.26 -1.32 -21.07
N PHE A 177 5.71 -0.13 -20.78
CA PHE A 177 4.31 -0.02 -20.35
C PHE A 177 3.34 -0.20 -21.52
N LYS A 178 3.60 0.38 -22.70
CA LYS A 178 2.77 0.16 -23.89
C LYS A 178 2.77 -1.30 -24.32
N SER A 179 3.94 -1.96 -24.33
CA SER A 179 4.04 -3.40 -24.65
C SER A 179 3.39 -4.34 -23.62
N SER A 180 3.00 -3.83 -22.45
CA SER A 180 2.31 -4.60 -21.40
C SER A 180 0.79 -4.39 -21.37
N ASN A 181 0.24 -3.51 -22.21
CA ASN A 181 -1.17 -3.11 -22.19
C ASN A 181 -1.66 -2.55 -20.84
N LEU A 182 -0.76 -2.13 -19.94
CA LEU A 182 -1.09 -1.53 -18.64
C LEU A 182 -1.55 -0.06 -18.77
N ILE A 183 -1.17 0.60 -19.85
CA ILE A 183 -1.53 1.99 -20.16
C ILE A 183 -2.19 2.07 -21.54
N GLN A 184 -2.95 3.13 -21.77
CA GLN A 184 -3.50 3.43 -23.10
C GLN A 184 -2.36 3.78 -24.06
N GLU A 185 -2.49 3.40 -25.34
CA GLU A 185 -1.42 3.61 -26.34
C GLU A 185 -1.09 5.09 -26.57
N ASN A 186 -2.09 5.95 -26.42
CA ASN A 186 -2.02 7.40 -26.62
C ASN A 186 -1.72 8.19 -25.32
N ILE A 187 -1.30 7.52 -24.24
CA ILE A 187 -0.94 8.26 -23.02
C ILE A 187 0.29 9.14 -23.27
N GLU A 188 0.15 10.41 -22.90
CA GLU A 188 1.26 11.35 -22.86
C GLU A 188 2.16 11.06 -21.64
N PHE A 189 3.45 11.39 -21.75
CA PHE A 189 4.40 11.04 -20.68
C PHE A 189 4.16 11.87 -19.41
N ASP A 190 3.61 13.06 -19.53
CA ASP A 190 3.29 13.92 -18.39
C ASP A 190 2.21 13.30 -17.50
N GLU A 191 1.22 12.61 -18.09
CA GLU A 191 0.19 11.86 -17.39
C GLU A 191 0.80 10.68 -16.64
N PHE A 192 1.81 10.02 -17.21
CA PHE A 192 2.61 9.03 -16.50
C PHE A 192 3.33 9.65 -15.30
N LEU A 193 3.95 10.83 -15.45
CA LEU A 193 4.63 11.53 -14.36
C LEU A 193 3.67 12.03 -13.28
N HIS A 194 2.44 12.39 -13.64
CA HIS A 194 1.38 12.68 -12.67
C HIS A 194 1.06 11.44 -11.82
N MET A 195 0.98 10.23 -12.40
CA MET A 195 0.80 9.01 -11.62
C MET A 195 1.99 8.70 -10.71
N VAL A 196 3.22 8.88 -11.19
CA VAL A 196 4.44 8.77 -10.37
C VAL A 196 4.38 9.75 -9.20
N SER A 197 4.04 11.01 -9.46
CA SER A 197 3.93 12.04 -8.44
C SER A 197 2.85 11.75 -7.40
N ARG A 198 1.71 11.17 -7.80
CA ARG A 198 0.68 10.69 -6.85
C ARG A 198 1.24 9.62 -5.92
N ILE A 199 2.05 8.69 -6.43
CA ILE A 199 2.69 7.66 -5.60
C ILE A 199 3.66 8.30 -4.61
N GLU A 200 4.49 9.24 -5.05
CA GLU A 200 5.47 9.88 -4.17
C GLU A 200 4.82 10.71 -3.06
N SER A 201 3.71 11.37 -3.37
CA SER A 201 3.08 12.31 -2.44
C SER A 201 2.13 11.64 -1.45
N ASN A 202 1.69 10.41 -1.73
CA ASN A 202 0.62 9.73 -0.97
C ASN A 202 0.99 8.29 -0.56
N GLY A 203 2.23 7.88 -0.83
CA GLY A 203 2.72 6.53 -0.57
C GLY A 203 3.00 6.29 0.91
N PHE A 204 2.60 5.13 1.41
CA PHE A 204 2.89 4.68 2.77
C PHE A 204 4.05 3.69 2.76
N GLY A 205 4.96 3.82 3.72
CA GLY A 205 5.98 2.82 3.97
C GLY A 205 5.38 1.53 4.52
N MET A 206 5.88 0.37 4.10
CA MET A 206 5.51 -0.93 4.67
C MET A 206 6.59 -1.37 5.66
N TYR A 207 6.20 -1.57 6.91
CA TYR A 207 7.12 -1.86 8.01
C TYR A 207 6.94 -3.26 8.56
N TYR A 208 8.07 -3.87 8.94
CA TYR A 208 8.15 -5.12 9.67
C TYR A 208 8.95 -4.91 10.95
N GLN A 209 8.38 -5.26 12.10
CA GLN A 209 9.08 -5.21 13.38
C GLN A 209 9.82 -6.53 13.64
N SER A 210 11.15 -6.44 13.82
CA SER A 210 11.99 -7.57 14.20
C SER A 210 12.98 -7.14 15.28
N LYS A 211 12.98 -7.85 16.42
CA LYS A 211 13.90 -7.60 17.54
C LYS A 211 13.98 -6.12 17.95
N GLY A 212 12.82 -5.47 18.09
CA GLY A 212 12.71 -4.05 18.46
C GLY A 212 13.11 -3.04 17.38
N ARG A 213 13.41 -3.49 16.14
CA ARG A 213 13.74 -2.60 15.02
C ARG A 213 12.64 -2.63 13.96
N GLU A 214 12.35 -1.45 13.42
CA GLU A 214 11.46 -1.31 12.28
C GLU A 214 12.24 -1.42 10.97
N ILE A 215 11.80 -2.33 10.10
CA ILE A 215 12.39 -2.56 8.80
C ILE A 215 11.39 -2.05 7.75
N LEU A 216 11.72 -0.93 7.11
CA LEU A 216 11.00 -0.47 5.92
C LEU A 216 11.36 -1.38 4.73
N PHE A 217 10.39 -2.17 4.27
CA PHE A 217 10.63 -3.20 3.26
C PHE A 217 9.91 -2.97 1.93
N GLY A 218 9.03 -1.98 1.85
CA GLY A 218 8.24 -1.71 0.66
C GLY A 218 7.40 -0.44 0.75
N ARG A 219 6.56 -0.25 -0.25
CA ARG A 219 5.61 0.87 -0.37
C ARG A 219 4.21 0.35 -0.67
N ALA A 220 3.22 1.05 -0.15
CA ALA A 220 1.81 0.78 -0.38
C ALA A 220 1.06 2.07 -0.67
N ILE A 221 -0.06 1.96 -1.37
CA ILE A 221 -0.96 3.09 -1.66
C ILE A 221 -2.33 2.77 -1.10
N TYR A 222 -2.83 3.66 -0.25
CA TYR A 222 -4.14 3.59 0.39
C TYR A 222 -4.89 4.91 0.10
N PRO A 223 -5.59 5.04 -1.04
CA PRO A 223 -6.26 6.28 -1.40
C PRO A 223 -7.14 6.90 -0.32
N PHE A 224 -7.92 6.10 0.44
CA PHE A 224 -8.71 6.63 1.55
C PHE A 224 -7.85 7.15 2.71
N ALA A 225 -6.68 6.56 2.95
CA ALA A 225 -5.77 7.04 3.99
C ALA A 225 -5.14 8.40 3.66
N SER A 226 -5.08 8.79 2.38
CA SER A 226 -4.50 10.09 1.99
C SER A 226 -5.41 11.28 2.31
N PHE A 227 -6.61 11.04 2.86
CA PHE A 227 -7.50 12.11 3.32
C PHE A 227 -7.26 12.49 4.79
N PHE A 228 -6.38 11.79 5.50
CA PHE A 228 -5.85 12.30 6.77
C PHE A 228 -4.75 13.29 6.44
N ASN A 229 -4.96 14.56 6.77
CA ASN A 229 -3.93 15.59 6.62
C ASN A 229 -2.84 15.43 7.68
N HIS A 230 -1.72 16.10 7.45
CA HIS A 230 -0.64 16.17 8.42
C HIS A 230 -0.94 17.13 9.58
N SER A 231 -0.68 16.68 10.80
CA SER A 231 -0.45 17.53 11.98
C SER A 231 0.79 17.04 12.72
N CYS A 232 1.58 17.95 13.28
CA CYS A 232 2.67 17.59 14.21
C CYS A 232 2.14 17.13 15.57
N ASP A 233 0.93 17.57 15.94
CA ASP A 233 0.17 17.12 17.10
C ASP A 233 -1.05 16.36 16.55
N ALA A 234 -0.78 15.14 16.05
CA ALA A 234 -1.78 14.35 15.36
C ALA A 234 -2.75 13.73 16.35
N ASN A 235 -4.03 13.66 15.98
CA ASN A 235 -5.06 13.03 16.79
C ASN A 235 -5.35 11.57 16.41
N CYS A 236 -4.79 11.10 15.31
CA CYS A 236 -4.88 9.71 14.87
C CYS A 236 -3.48 9.12 14.59
N ASP A 237 -3.35 7.81 14.72
CA ASP A 237 -2.16 7.06 14.31
C ASP A 237 -2.52 5.91 13.36
N ALA A 238 -1.58 5.58 12.47
CA ALA A 238 -1.73 4.56 11.44
C ALA A 238 -1.04 3.25 11.85
N LEU A 239 -1.83 2.28 12.31
CA LEU A 239 -1.36 0.95 12.68
C LEU A 239 -1.31 0.04 11.46
N GLN A 240 -0.12 -0.48 11.18
CA GLN A 240 0.08 -1.60 10.26
C GLN A 240 0.33 -2.88 11.06
N PRO A 241 -0.57 -3.87 11.05
CA PRO A 241 -0.38 -5.08 11.84
C PRO A 241 0.92 -5.82 11.47
N ASN A 242 1.68 -6.18 12.49
CA ASN A 242 2.86 -7.03 12.33
C ASN A 242 2.43 -8.49 12.23
N TYR A 243 2.19 -8.94 11.01
CA TYR A 243 1.95 -10.36 10.74
C TYR A 243 3.28 -11.12 10.80
N ARG A 244 3.47 -11.91 11.86
CA ARG A 244 4.61 -12.83 11.98
C ARG A 244 4.29 -14.12 11.23
N GLY A 245 5.19 -14.57 10.36
CA GLY A 245 5.13 -15.92 9.82
C GLY A 245 5.52 -16.94 10.89
N GLU A 246 5.02 -18.18 10.79
CA GLU A 246 5.30 -19.30 11.72
C GLU A 246 6.80 -19.52 12.00
N ASN A 247 7.69 -19.11 11.09
CA ASN A 247 9.14 -19.31 11.24
C ASN A 247 9.82 -18.39 12.27
N ASP A 248 9.10 -17.43 12.85
CA ASP A 248 9.64 -16.50 13.87
C ASP A 248 9.29 -16.95 15.33
N GLN A 249 8.81 -18.18 15.54
CA GLN A 249 8.67 -18.78 16.87
C GLN A 249 9.83 -19.73 17.21
N VAL A 250 10.85 -19.19 17.86
CA VAL A 250 11.55 -19.90 18.94
C VAL A 250 11.55 -18.95 20.13
N GLU A 251 10.44 -18.93 20.86
CA GLU A 251 10.41 -18.91 22.32
C GLU A 251 8.97 -19.12 22.78
N SER A 252 8.80 -20.17 23.56
CA SER A 252 7.57 -20.77 24.02
C SER A 252 6.75 -19.86 24.93
N VAL A 253 5.50 -19.59 24.55
CA VAL A 253 4.41 -19.51 25.51
C VAL A 253 3.33 -20.48 25.03
N GLN A 254 3.13 -21.54 25.82
CA GLN A 254 2.10 -22.55 25.61
C GLN A 254 0.73 -21.89 25.62
N THR A 255 0.16 -21.70 24.44
CA THR A 255 -1.29 -21.85 24.26
C THR A 255 -1.47 -22.88 23.16
N GLU A 256 -2.15 -23.97 23.51
CA GLU A 256 -2.51 -25.05 22.59
C GLU A 256 -3.39 -24.49 21.47
N ILE A 257 -2.78 -24.04 20.39
CA ILE A 257 -3.49 -23.75 19.15
C ILE A 257 -3.38 -25.00 18.30
N ASN A 258 -4.47 -25.77 18.30
CA ASN A 258 -4.65 -26.94 17.46
C ASN A 258 -4.28 -26.63 16.00
N SER A 259 -3.45 -27.51 15.43
CA SER A 259 -2.92 -27.52 14.07
C SER A 259 -4.00 -27.53 12.96
N SER A 260 -5.28 -27.60 13.33
CA SER A 260 -6.44 -27.57 12.44
C SER A 260 -7.02 -26.17 12.17
N THR A 261 -6.47 -25.10 12.77
CA THR A 261 -7.02 -23.74 12.67
C THR A 261 -6.37 -22.86 11.60
N LEU A 262 -5.36 -23.38 10.88
CA LEU A 262 -4.73 -22.73 9.71
C LEU A 262 -5.46 -23.05 8.40
N ILE A 263 -6.78 -23.20 8.46
CA ILE A 263 -7.63 -22.92 7.30
C ILE A 263 -7.56 -21.40 7.10
N LYS A 264 -6.45 -20.95 6.50
CA LYS A 264 -6.21 -19.55 6.14
C LYS A 264 -7.34 -19.14 5.20
N LYS A 265 -8.39 -18.52 5.75
CA LYS A 265 -9.16 -17.55 4.97
C LYS A 265 -8.13 -16.62 4.36
N LYS A 266 -8.25 -16.44 3.06
CA LYS A 266 -7.36 -15.73 2.15
C LYS A 266 -7.33 -14.23 2.46
N GLU A 267 -6.98 -13.87 3.70
CA GLU A 267 -6.88 -12.49 4.10
C GLU A 267 -5.62 -11.89 3.48
N THR A 268 -5.83 -10.85 2.70
CA THR A 268 -4.75 -10.00 2.23
C THR A 268 -4.15 -9.30 3.46
N PHE A 269 -2.87 -9.59 3.73
CA PHE A 269 -2.11 -8.83 4.71
C PHE A 269 -1.92 -7.40 4.22
N ARG A 270 -1.48 -6.53 5.13
CA ARG A 270 -1.22 -5.10 4.91
C ARG A 270 -2.47 -4.22 4.88
N LYS A 271 -3.55 -4.61 5.57
CA LYS A 271 -4.58 -3.62 5.94
C LYS A 271 -3.95 -2.57 6.87
N VAL A 272 -4.39 -1.33 6.78
CA VAL A 272 -4.03 -0.27 7.72
C VAL A 272 -5.25 0.10 8.55
N GLU A 273 -5.02 0.31 9.84
CA GLU A 273 -6.02 0.69 10.83
C GLU A 273 -5.63 2.04 11.43
N PHE A 274 -6.54 3.00 11.39
CA PHE A 274 -6.35 4.31 12.01
C PHE A 274 -7.06 4.31 13.34
N ILE A 275 -6.36 4.67 14.42
CA ILE A 275 -6.91 4.75 15.77
C ILE A 275 -6.81 6.18 16.31
N ALA A 276 -7.75 6.57 17.17
CA ALA A 276 -7.69 7.86 17.85
C ALA A 276 -6.67 7.83 19.00
N LEU A 277 -5.79 8.84 19.06
CA LEU A 277 -4.76 8.99 20.10
C LEU A 277 -5.28 9.66 21.37
N HIS A 278 -6.39 10.39 21.27
CA HIS A 278 -7.12 10.99 22.39
C HIS A 278 -8.62 11.05 22.03
N ASN A 279 -9.45 11.57 22.93
CA ASN A 279 -10.85 11.83 22.58
C ASN A 279 -10.93 12.94 21.51
N ILE A 280 -11.77 12.75 20.49
CA ILE A 280 -11.95 13.67 19.36
C ILE A 280 -13.43 14.04 19.32
N ASN A 281 -13.74 15.34 19.28
CA ASN A 281 -15.12 15.80 19.22
C ASN A 281 -15.67 15.74 17.78
N GLU A 282 -16.99 15.61 17.64
CA GLU A 282 -17.66 15.71 16.35
C GLU A 282 -17.27 17.02 15.63
N GLY A 283 -16.95 16.91 14.35
CA GLY A 283 -16.56 18.04 13.51
C GLY A 283 -15.07 18.41 13.55
N GLU A 284 -14.27 17.83 14.45
CA GLU A 284 -12.82 18.01 14.43
C GLU A 284 -12.16 17.33 13.22
N GLU A 285 -11.07 17.91 12.71
CA GLU A 285 -10.29 17.33 11.62
C GLU A 285 -9.49 16.12 12.11
N LEU A 286 -9.53 15.04 11.34
CA LEU A 286 -8.76 13.83 11.61
C LEU A 286 -7.42 13.92 10.90
N THR A 287 -6.34 13.86 11.67
CA THR A 287 -4.97 14.09 11.20
C THR A 287 -4.03 12.98 11.64
N ILE A 288 -3.00 12.73 10.84
CA ILE A 288 -1.90 11.81 11.17
C ILE A 288 -0.57 12.55 11.08
N SER A 289 0.49 12.00 11.66
CA SER A 289 1.84 12.49 11.37
C SER A 289 2.37 11.85 10.09
N TYR A 290 2.91 12.66 9.17
CA TYR A 290 3.61 12.17 7.96
C TYR A 290 5.09 11.91 8.23
N ILE A 291 5.59 12.42 9.35
CA ILE A 291 6.96 12.24 9.81
C ILE A 291 6.94 11.32 11.03
N ALA A 292 8.05 10.60 11.26
CA ALA A 292 8.19 9.79 12.46
C ALA A 292 8.01 10.70 13.69
N ASP A 293 6.95 10.45 14.46
CA ASP A 293 6.68 11.19 15.67
C ASP A 293 7.64 10.72 16.76
N THR A 294 8.61 11.56 17.11
CA THR A 294 9.52 11.32 18.24
C THR A 294 8.85 11.56 19.60
N HIS A 295 7.58 11.98 19.61
CA HIS A 295 6.80 12.34 20.79
C HIS A 295 5.57 11.46 21.00
N SER A 296 5.30 10.48 20.13
CA SER A 296 4.12 9.62 20.28
C SER A 296 4.17 8.85 21.60
N PRO A 297 3.20 9.04 22.50
CA PRO A 297 3.17 8.37 23.80
C PRO A 297 2.93 6.85 23.70
N LEU A 298 2.75 6.29 22.49
CA LEU A 298 2.67 4.84 22.29
C LEU A 298 4.04 4.18 22.06
N GLN A 299 5.13 4.97 21.95
CA GLN A 299 6.48 4.42 21.83
C GLN A 299 7.13 4.08 23.19
N TRP A 300 6.63 4.63 24.31
CA TRP A 300 7.31 4.49 25.61
C TRP A 300 6.93 3.23 26.42
N GLU A 301 5.91 2.47 26.03
CA GLU A 301 5.46 1.27 26.76
C GLU A 301 6.03 -0.08 26.23
N LYS A 302 7.19 -0.07 25.56
CA LYS A 302 7.86 -1.32 25.14
C LYS A 302 9.31 -1.36 25.62
N ILE A 303 9.49 -1.58 26.92
CA ILE A 303 10.70 -2.17 27.51
C ILE A 303 10.46 -3.67 27.68
#